data_AF-A0A165EDG7-F1
#
_entry.id   AF-A0A165EDG7-F1
#
_cell.length_a   1.000
_cell.length_b   1.000
_cell.length_c   1.000
_cell.angle_alpha   90.00
_cell.angle_beta   90.00
_cell.angle_gamma   90.00
#
_symmetry.space_group_name_H-M   'P 1'
#
loop_
_entity.id
_entity.type
_entity.pdbx_description
1 polymer ?
#
loop_
_entity_poly.entity_id
_entity_poly.type
_entity_poly.pdbx_seq_one_letter_code
_entity_poly.pdbx_strand_id
1 'polypeptide(L)'
;MSIMLAHPHCHAGQKFALRQSHGAGLARMARIPKEYTQLREEAFLEYVYVRFDNAPFLDSNYAIQLTDELRYSAEMVFARWIESIPTQLVRLGTEWERKMFVREKIQADAAHQLRLVEEYLARKHPEFLEQVDTRRALLCAYGATRAAPDDAARQWDVLRSRGEGITSRVLDAALAAARTLNNLHAVWTQIRSLPLAPTSRTISWPSLQTSYALHIARLGAHDETAKLAAVRDVRESIECFVGQPTSPEAIQRRTIADTLKTNGLDAEDVLWMLSEYSPYREFLLVQGKSEPTPAEQ
;
A
#
# COMPACT_ATOMS: atom_id res chain seq x y z
N MET A 1 -12.33 -11.23 -18.53
CA MET A 1 -10.87 -11.02 -18.68
C MET A 1 -10.26 -10.97 -17.28
N SER A 2 -9.42 -11.92 -16.88
CA SER A 2 -8.79 -11.90 -15.55
C SER A 2 -7.59 -10.96 -15.57
N ILE A 3 -7.71 -9.82 -14.91
CA ILE A 3 -6.56 -8.97 -14.61
C ILE A 3 -5.73 -9.74 -13.57
N MET A 4 -4.67 -10.43 -14.02
CA MET A 4 -3.67 -10.95 -13.10
C MET A 4 -2.98 -9.75 -12.45
N LEU A 5 -3.28 -9.49 -11.18
CA LEU A 5 -2.63 -8.46 -10.36
C LEU A 5 -1.23 -8.92 -9.97
N ALA A 6 -0.37 -9.04 -10.98
CA ALA A 6 1.05 -9.22 -10.81
C ALA A 6 1.66 -7.94 -10.24
N HIS A 7 2.61 -8.08 -9.32
CA HIS A 7 3.42 -6.92 -8.95
C HIS A 7 4.21 -6.47 -10.20
N PRO A 8 4.26 -5.16 -10.54
CA PRO A 8 4.85 -4.69 -11.80
C PRO A 8 6.33 -5.02 -11.94
N HIS A 9 7.08 -5.15 -10.84
CA HIS A 9 8.48 -5.57 -10.90
C HIS A 9 8.67 -7.10 -11.01
N CYS A 10 7.58 -7.87 -11.03
CA CYS A 10 7.61 -9.33 -11.10
C CYS A 10 7.11 -9.84 -12.46
N HIS A 11 7.65 -9.30 -13.57
CA HIS A 11 7.30 -9.77 -14.92
C HIS A 11 7.77 -11.20 -15.22
N ALA A 12 8.75 -11.72 -14.48
CA ALA A 12 9.24 -13.11 -14.60
C ALA A 12 8.96 -13.99 -13.35
N GLY A 13 8.69 -13.38 -12.20
CA GLY A 13 8.73 -14.06 -10.88
C GLY A 13 7.46 -14.80 -10.43
N GLN A 14 6.29 -14.53 -11.03
CA GLN A 14 5.05 -15.19 -10.61
C GLN A 14 4.90 -16.65 -11.06
N LYS A 15 5.92 -17.22 -11.73
CA LYS A 15 6.02 -18.66 -12.02
C LYS A 15 6.68 -19.48 -10.89
N PHE A 16 7.19 -18.87 -9.82
CA PHE A 16 7.67 -19.60 -8.65
C PHE A 16 6.57 -19.88 -7.63
N ALA A 17 5.47 -20.48 -8.08
CA ALA A 17 4.50 -21.18 -7.24
C ALA A 17 4.72 -22.71 -7.30
N LEU A 18 5.96 -23.14 -7.52
CA LEU A 18 6.35 -24.55 -7.51
C LEU A 18 7.10 -24.87 -6.19
N ARG A 19 6.31 -25.03 -5.12
CA ARG A 19 6.63 -25.85 -3.93
C ARG A 19 7.88 -25.51 -3.10
N GLN A 20 8.11 -24.26 -2.71
CA GLN A 20 9.08 -23.93 -1.65
C GLN A 20 8.42 -23.00 -0.63
N SER A 21 8.81 -23.04 0.64
CA SER A 21 8.32 -22.13 1.70
C SER A 21 9.26 -20.94 1.86
N HIS A 22 8.87 -19.93 2.67
CA HIS A 22 9.78 -18.86 3.06
C HIS A 22 11.12 -19.42 3.61
N GLY A 23 11.08 -20.42 4.51
CA GLY A 23 12.31 -21.06 5.02
C GLY A 23 13.22 -21.66 3.92
N ALA A 24 12.64 -22.24 2.87
CA ALA A 24 13.43 -22.76 1.75
C ALA A 24 14.04 -21.62 0.89
N GLY A 25 13.32 -20.52 0.70
CA GLY A 25 13.85 -19.31 0.05
C GLY A 25 15.00 -18.69 0.84
N LEU A 26 14.87 -18.62 2.18
CA LEU A 26 15.96 -18.18 3.06
C LEU A 26 17.20 -19.08 2.94
N ALA A 27 17.01 -20.41 2.96
CA ALA A 27 18.10 -21.36 2.79
C ALA A 27 18.81 -21.22 1.43
N ARG A 28 18.08 -20.81 0.38
CA ARG A 28 18.67 -20.53 -0.94
C ARG A 28 19.48 -19.23 -0.92
N MET A 29 18.97 -18.16 -0.32
CA MET A 29 19.70 -16.90 -0.17
C MET A 29 20.98 -17.07 0.67
N ALA A 30 20.92 -17.89 1.72
CA ALA A 30 22.08 -18.20 2.57
C ALA A 30 23.25 -18.86 1.81
N ARG A 31 22.98 -19.50 0.66
CA ARG A 31 24.00 -20.11 -0.20
C ARG A 31 24.69 -19.12 -1.13
N ILE A 32 24.17 -17.90 -1.28
CA ILE A 32 24.79 -16.89 -2.12
C ILE A 32 26.00 -16.32 -1.35
N PRO A 33 27.23 -16.41 -1.91
CA PRO A 33 28.42 -15.96 -1.20
C PRO A 33 28.36 -14.46 -0.86
N LYS A 34 28.96 -14.07 0.26
CA LYS A 34 28.79 -12.72 0.85
C LYS A 34 29.36 -11.61 -0.04
N GLU A 35 30.35 -11.95 -0.85
CA GLU A 35 31.00 -11.06 -1.81
C GLU A 35 30.10 -10.69 -3.00
N TYR A 36 29.03 -11.43 -3.28
CA TYR A 36 28.07 -11.11 -4.35
C TYR A 36 26.92 -10.24 -3.83
N THR A 37 27.23 -9.05 -3.32
CA THR A 37 26.25 -8.14 -2.69
C THR A 37 25.06 -7.83 -3.60
N GLN A 38 25.31 -7.45 -4.86
CA GLN A 38 24.23 -7.13 -5.80
C GLN A 38 23.28 -8.31 -6.03
N LEU A 39 23.81 -9.51 -6.29
CA LEU A 39 23.00 -10.71 -6.50
C LEU A 39 22.17 -11.05 -5.25
N ARG A 40 22.74 -10.79 -4.07
CA ARG A 40 22.06 -10.98 -2.79
C ARG A 40 20.91 -10.01 -2.59
N GLU A 41 21.09 -8.75 -2.99
CA GLU A 41 20.05 -7.72 -2.95
C GLU A 41 18.91 -8.06 -3.93
N GLU A 42 19.25 -8.39 -5.18
CA GLU A 42 18.28 -8.81 -6.19
C GLU A 42 17.47 -10.03 -5.73
N ALA A 43 18.15 -11.07 -5.21
CA ALA A 43 17.48 -12.25 -4.69
C ALA A 43 16.55 -11.94 -3.52
N PHE A 44 16.93 -11.02 -2.63
CA PHE A 44 16.07 -10.58 -1.53
C PHE A 44 14.85 -9.79 -2.03
N LEU A 45 15.06 -8.86 -2.96
CA LEU A 45 13.99 -8.06 -3.56
C LEU A 45 12.99 -8.95 -4.28
N GLU A 46 13.43 -9.99 -4.98
CA GLU A 46 12.49 -10.98 -5.53
C GLU A 46 11.75 -11.71 -4.42
N TYR A 47 12.48 -12.20 -3.42
CA TYR A 47 11.97 -13.04 -2.35
C TYR A 47 10.92 -12.35 -1.47
N VAL A 48 11.08 -11.07 -1.12
CA VAL A 48 10.15 -10.35 -0.23
C VAL A 48 8.74 -10.19 -0.85
N TYR A 49 8.62 -10.28 -2.18
CA TYR A 49 7.33 -10.22 -2.88
C TYR A 49 6.74 -11.60 -3.21
N VAL A 50 7.45 -12.70 -2.91
CA VAL A 50 6.93 -14.05 -3.13
C VAL A 50 5.78 -14.34 -2.17
N ARG A 51 4.78 -15.07 -2.67
CA ARG A 51 3.63 -15.56 -1.91
C ARG A 51 3.63 -17.08 -1.95
N PHE A 52 3.26 -17.70 -0.83
CA PHE A 52 3.07 -19.13 -0.74
C PHE A 52 1.62 -19.44 -0.35
N ASP A 53 1.17 -20.66 -0.62
CA ASP A 53 -0.19 -21.13 -0.33
C ASP A 53 -0.56 -21.04 1.16
N ASN A 54 0.44 -21.08 2.04
CA ASN A 54 0.29 -20.97 3.49
C ASN A 54 0.78 -19.65 4.10
N ALA A 55 1.36 -18.75 3.29
CA ALA A 55 1.93 -17.50 3.78
C ALA A 55 1.85 -16.40 2.70
N PRO A 56 0.97 -15.42 2.85
CA PRO A 56 0.73 -14.39 1.82
C PRO A 56 1.84 -13.33 1.74
N PHE A 57 2.76 -13.31 2.70
CA PHE A 57 3.95 -12.46 2.71
C PHE A 57 5.01 -13.04 3.66
N LEU A 58 6.24 -12.52 3.56
CA LEU A 58 7.39 -12.95 4.37
C LEU A 58 7.13 -12.73 5.86
N ASP A 59 7.30 -13.76 6.69
CA ASP A 59 7.17 -13.63 8.14
C ASP A 59 8.29 -12.75 8.74
N SER A 60 7.94 -11.90 9.72
CA SER A 60 8.88 -11.03 10.43
C SER A 60 10.12 -11.74 11.00
N ASN A 61 9.99 -12.99 11.47
CA ASN A 61 11.13 -13.75 11.99
C ASN A 61 12.18 -14.00 10.90
N TYR A 62 11.75 -14.26 9.66
CA TYR A 62 12.69 -14.41 8.55
C TYR A 62 13.32 -13.07 8.15
N ALA A 63 12.57 -11.96 8.23
CA ALA A 63 13.15 -10.63 8.03
C ALA A 63 14.25 -10.32 9.07
N ILE A 64 14.03 -10.69 10.34
CA ILE A 64 15.03 -10.55 11.41
C ILE A 64 16.22 -11.50 11.19
N GLN A 65 16.00 -12.74 10.78
CA GLN A 65 17.09 -13.68 10.45
C GLN A 65 17.96 -13.17 9.28
N LEU A 66 17.36 -12.49 8.30
CA LEU A 66 18.11 -11.88 7.20
C LEU A 66 19.11 -10.82 7.68
N THR A 67 18.75 -10.04 8.70
CA THR A 67 19.65 -9.04 9.28
C THR A 67 20.68 -9.68 10.21
N ASP A 68 20.25 -10.56 11.11
CA ASP A 68 21.12 -11.13 12.15
C ASP A 68 22.10 -12.19 11.59
N GLU A 69 21.60 -13.14 10.80
CA GLU A 69 22.40 -14.30 10.35
C GLU A 69 23.06 -14.05 9.01
N LEU A 70 22.29 -13.51 8.06
CA LEU A 70 22.78 -13.28 6.70
C LEU A 70 23.50 -11.92 6.57
N ARG A 71 23.45 -11.05 7.59
CA ARG A 71 24.15 -9.75 7.64
C ARG A 71 23.78 -8.81 6.49
N TYR A 72 22.53 -8.86 6.04
CA TYR A 72 22.00 -7.78 5.20
C TYR A 72 21.81 -6.51 6.03
N SER A 73 21.87 -5.35 5.38
CA SER A 73 21.61 -4.08 6.08
C SER A 73 20.16 -4.05 6.58
N ALA A 74 19.96 -3.61 7.83
CA ALA A 74 18.63 -3.48 8.42
C ALA A 74 17.74 -2.53 7.60
N GLU A 75 18.34 -1.43 7.11
CA GLU A 75 17.66 -0.49 6.22
C GLU A 75 17.17 -1.19 4.95
N MET A 76 18.01 -1.97 4.29
CA MET A 76 17.64 -2.68 3.07
C MET A 76 16.53 -3.71 3.32
N VAL A 77 16.62 -4.50 4.40
CA VAL A 77 15.64 -5.55 4.69
C VAL A 77 14.32 -4.95 5.15
N PHE A 78 14.34 -4.14 6.21
CA PHE A 78 13.11 -3.68 6.85
C PHE A 78 12.39 -2.62 6.05
N ALA A 79 13.08 -1.71 5.34
CA ALA A 79 12.40 -0.75 4.47
C ALA A 79 11.56 -1.51 3.42
N ARG A 80 12.17 -2.49 2.73
CA ARG A 80 11.48 -3.28 1.69
C ARG A 80 10.41 -4.19 2.26
N TRP A 81 10.66 -4.82 3.39
CA TRP A 81 9.69 -5.70 4.03
C TRP A 81 8.45 -4.91 4.46
N ILE A 82 8.61 -3.77 5.15
CA ILE A 82 7.49 -2.91 5.60
C ILE A 82 6.72 -2.36 4.38
N GLU A 83 7.45 -1.86 3.36
CA GLU A 83 6.84 -1.35 2.11
C GLU A 83 6.08 -2.43 1.33
N SER A 84 6.44 -3.71 1.48
CA SER A 84 5.73 -4.79 0.80
C SER A 84 4.34 -5.06 1.38
N ILE A 85 4.12 -4.79 2.68
CA ILE A 85 2.90 -5.20 3.39
C ILE A 85 1.61 -4.66 2.74
N PRO A 86 1.46 -3.35 2.45
CA PRO A 86 0.24 -2.85 1.80
C PRO A 86 -0.10 -3.57 0.49
N THR A 87 0.94 -3.78 -0.33
CA THR A 87 0.86 -4.48 -1.63
C THR A 87 0.44 -5.94 -1.49
N GLN A 88 0.85 -6.61 -0.42
CA GLN A 88 0.47 -8.00 -0.17
C GLN A 88 -0.94 -8.12 0.42
N LEU A 89 -1.35 -7.17 1.26
CA LEU A 89 -2.64 -7.19 1.94
C LEU A 89 -3.81 -6.86 1.02
N VAL A 90 -3.64 -5.91 0.09
CA VAL A 90 -4.68 -5.53 -0.87
C VAL A 90 -5.17 -6.71 -1.72
N ARG A 91 -4.27 -7.65 -2.02
CA ARG A 91 -4.56 -8.84 -2.83
C ARG A 91 -5.41 -9.86 -2.10
N LEU A 92 -5.43 -9.87 -0.76
CA LEU A 92 -6.23 -10.81 0.02
C LEU A 92 -7.73 -10.68 -0.25
N GLY A 93 -8.16 -9.51 -0.74
CA GLY A 93 -9.53 -9.27 -1.16
C GLY A 93 -9.92 -10.01 -2.44
N THR A 94 -9.00 -10.57 -3.22
CA THR A 94 -9.36 -11.16 -4.51
C THR A 94 -10.06 -12.52 -4.36
N GLU A 95 -10.90 -12.88 -5.33
CA GLU A 95 -11.66 -14.14 -5.30
C GLU A 95 -10.81 -15.40 -5.11
N TRP A 96 -9.57 -15.40 -5.63
CA TRP A 96 -8.68 -16.56 -5.49
C TRP A 96 -7.99 -16.61 -4.13
N GLU A 97 -7.56 -15.48 -3.56
CA GLU A 97 -6.86 -15.45 -2.26
C GLU A 97 -7.81 -15.74 -1.10
N ARG A 98 -9.07 -15.29 -1.18
CA ARG A 98 -10.07 -15.53 -0.13
C ARG A 98 -10.35 -17.02 0.14
N LYS A 99 -10.03 -17.90 -0.82
CA LYS A 99 -10.14 -19.36 -0.66
C LYS A 99 -8.99 -19.96 0.15
N MET A 100 -7.83 -19.28 0.17
CA MET A 100 -6.61 -19.73 0.83
C MET A 100 -6.42 -19.05 2.19
N PHE A 101 -6.87 -17.82 2.32
CA PHE A 101 -6.61 -16.97 3.48
C PHE A 101 -7.88 -16.38 4.08
N VAL A 102 -7.95 -16.38 5.41
CA VAL A 102 -8.95 -15.61 6.18
C VAL A 102 -8.40 -14.20 6.33
N ARG A 103 -8.97 -13.24 5.61
CA ARG A 103 -8.44 -11.88 5.47
C ARG A 103 -8.20 -11.19 6.81
N GLU A 104 -9.18 -11.22 7.70
CA GLU A 104 -9.15 -10.53 9.00
C GLU A 104 -8.04 -11.10 9.89
N LYS A 105 -7.85 -12.42 9.84
CA LYS A 105 -6.75 -13.10 10.54
C LYS A 105 -5.40 -12.63 10.00
N ILE A 106 -5.21 -12.66 8.68
CA ILE A 106 -3.94 -12.23 8.07
C ILE A 106 -3.64 -10.75 8.35
N GLN A 107 -4.67 -9.91 8.36
CA GLN A 107 -4.55 -8.50 8.72
C GLN A 107 -4.11 -8.30 10.17
N ALA A 108 -4.70 -9.03 11.12
CA ALA A 108 -4.30 -9.02 12.52
C ALA A 108 -2.87 -9.57 12.71
N ASP A 109 -2.53 -10.66 12.01
CA ASP A 109 -1.20 -11.26 12.03
C ASP A 109 -0.14 -10.27 11.48
N ALA A 110 -0.43 -9.58 10.37
CA ALA A 110 0.44 -8.51 9.83
C ALA A 110 0.65 -7.39 10.85
N ALA A 111 -0.39 -6.94 11.54
CA ALA A 111 -0.25 -5.92 12.58
C ALA A 111 0.63 -6.39 13.74
N HIS A 112 0.48 -7.65 14.18
CA HIS A 112 1.33 -8.24 15.19
C HIS A 112 2.81 -8.32 14.73
N GLN A 113 3.05 -8.79 13.51
CA GLN A 113 4.40 -8.88 12.94
C GLN A 113 5.07 -7.51 12.80
N LEU A 114 4.31 -6.47 12.41
CA LEU A 114 4.83 -5.09 12.38
C LEU A 114 5.28 -4.64 13.78
N ARG A 115 4.52 -4.97 14.83
CA ARG A 115 4.91 -4.62 16.22
C ARG A 115 6.19 -5.34 16.65
N LEU A 116 6.35 -6.62 16.27
CA LEU A 116 7.59 -7.37 16.53
C LEU A 116 8.79 -6.71 15.84
N VAL A 117 8.63 -6.28 14.59
CA VAL A 117 9.68 -5.56 13.85
C VAL A 117 9.98 -4.21 14.48
N GLU A 118 8.96 -3.41 14.84
CA GLU A 118 9.17 -2.14 15.56
C GLU A 118 9.95 -2.35 16.87
N GLU A 119 9.57 -3.36 17.66
CA GLU A 119 10.23 -3.70 18.93
C GLU A 119 11.69 -4.14 18.73
N TYR A 120 11.95 -4.94 17.70
CA TYR A 120 13.32 -5.32 17.31
C TYR A 120 14.14 -4.09 16.89
N LEU A 121 13.58 -3.25 16.00
CA LEU A 121 14.25 -2.04 15.51
C LEU A 121 14.54 -1.07 16.65
N ALA A 122 13.61 -0.86 17.58
CA ALA A 122 13.81 0.00 18.75
C ALA A 122 15.00 -0.45 19.61
N ARG A 123 15.27 -1.76 19.69
CA ARG A 123 16.38 -2.32 20.47
C ARG A 123 17.70 -2.36 19.73
N LYS A 124 17.68 -2.65 18.42
CA LYS A 124 18.89 -2.99 17.64
C LYS A 124 19.31 -1.90 16.65
N HIS A 125 18.35 -1.12 16.16
CA HIS A 125 18.53 -0.10 15.14
C HIS A 125 17.66 1.13 15.44
N PRO A 126 17.75 1.73 16.65
CA PRO A 126 16.90 2.85 17.04
C PRO A 126 17.02 4.03 16.06
N GLU A 127 18.22 4.31 15.56
CA GLU A 127 18.47 5.35 14.57
C GLU A 127 17.69 5.14 13.27
N PHE A 128 17.51 3.89 12.82
CA PHE A 128 16.73 3.57 11.62
C PHE A 128 15.23 3.72 11.87
N LEU A 129 14.74 3.29 13.05
CA LEU A 129 13.33 3.46 13.43
C LEU A 129 12.93 4.93 13.53
N GLU A 130 13.87 5.78 13.96
CA GLU A 130 13.67 7.22 14.08
C GLU A 130 13.72 7.96 12.74
N GLN A 131 14.01 7.30 11.61
CA GLN A 131 13.97 7.95 10.29
C GLN A 131 12.53 8.26 9.84
N VAL A 132 12.34 9.41 9.19
CA VAL A 132 11.03 9.83 8.66
C VAL A 132 10.49 8.83 7.64
N ASP A 133 11.34 8.29 6.77
CA ASP A 133 10.95 7.31 5.77
C ASP A 133 10.47 5.98 6.39
N THR A 134 11.14 5.52 7.45
CA THR A 134 10.71 4.33 8.23
C THR A 134 9.37 4.57 8.90
N ARG A 135 9.19 5.72 9.56
CA ARG A 135 7.91 6.10 10.19
C ARG A 135 6.78 6.22 9.17
N ARG A 136 7.04 6.76 7.98
CA ARG A 136 6.10 6.78 6.85
C ARG A 136 5.74 5.36 6.41
N ALA A 137 6.73 4.49 6.22
CA ALA A 137 6.48 3.11 5.80
C ALA A 137 5.61 2.36 6.82
N LEU A 138 5.89 2.55 8.12
CA LEU A 138 5.09 1.99 9.21
C LEU A 138 3.65 2.54 9.21
N LEU A 139 3.46 3.86 9.04
CA LEU A 139 2.12 4.45 8.91
C LEU A 139 1.32 3.79 7.78
N CYS A 140 1.93 3.66 6.59
CA CYS A 140 1.30 2.99 5.45
C CYS A 140 0.98 1.52 5.75
N ALA A 141 1.93 0.77 6.33
CA ALA A 141 1.78 -0.64 6.61
C ALA A 141 0.70 -0.91 7.67
N TYR A 142 0.73 -0.21 8.81
CA TYR A 142 -0.32 -0.29 9.82
C TYR A 142 -1.68 0.13 9.28
N GLY A 143 -1.72 1.23 8.53
CA GLY A 143 -2.91 1.66 7.81
C GLY A 143 -3.50 0.53 6.97
N ALA A 144 -2.68 -0.13 6.14
CA ALA A 144 -3.11 -1.22 5.27
C ALA A 144 -3.57 -2.49 6.00
N THR A 145 -3.10 -2.73 7.24
CA THR A 145 -3.62 -3.85 8.06
C THR A 145 -5.09 -3.71 8.36
N ARG A 146 -5.61 -2.49 8.52
CA ARG A 146 -6.98 -2.21 9.00
C ARG A 146 -7.33 -2.80 10.38
N ALA A 147 -6.37 -3.44 11.05
CA ALA A 147 -6.53 -4.10 12.34
C ALA A 147 -5.79 -3.36 13.48
N ALA A 148 -5.05 -2.31 13.16
CA ALA A 148 -4.23 -1.55 14.11
C ALA A 148 -4.36 -0.03 13.91
N PRO A 149 -5.58 0.54 14.07
CA PRO A 149 -5.80 1.98 13.90
C PRO A 149 -4.98 2.82 14.89
N ASP A 150 -4.79 2.35 16.12
CA ASP A 150 -4.03 3.06 17.15
C ASP A 150 -2.53 3.10 16.85
N ASP A 151 -1.96 2.03 16.29
CA ASP A 151 -0.56 2.03 15.86
C ASP A 151 -0.36 2.98 14.67
N ALA A 152 -1.28 2.99 13.70
CA ALA A 152 -1.23 3.95 12.60
C ALA A 152 -1.34 5.40 13.10
N ALA A 153 -2.26 5.68 14.03
CA ALA A 153 -2.40 6.98 14.67
C ALA A 153 -1.12 7.39 15.41
N ARG A 154 -0.48 6.47 16.14
CA ARG A 154 0.82 6.69 16.79
C ARG A 154 1.89 7.11 15.78
N GLN A 155 2.02 6.40 14.65
CA GLN A 155 3.02 6.77 13.62
C GLN A 155 2.72 8.15 13.01
N TRP A 156 1.43 8.45 12.76
CA TRP A 156 1.01 9.75 12.27
C TRP A 156 1.36 10.88 13.27
N ASP A 157 1.11 10.70 14.56
CA ASP A 157 1.45 11.70 15.58
C ASP A 157 2.95 11.96 15.69
N VAL A 158 3.78 10.92 15.55
CA VAL A 158 5.24 11.06 15.50
C VAL A 158 5.66 11.90 14.29
N LEU A 159 5.12 11.62 13.10
CA LEU A 159 5.43 12.38 11.88
C LEU A 159 4.96 13.83 11.97
N ARG A 160 3.72 14.04 12.45
CA ARG A 160 3.09 15.34 12.59
C ARG A 160 3.83 16.23 13.59
N SER A 161 4.24 15.68 14.73
CA SER A 161 4.94 16.43 15.79
C SER A 161 6.33 16.91 15.37
N ARG A 162 7.00 16.20 14.45
CA ARG A 162 8.29 16.62 13.90
C ARG A 162 8.16 17.71 12.84
N GLY A 163 7.07 17.70 12.06
CA GLY A 163 6.84 18.67 10.98
C GLY A 163 7.77 18.51 9.76
N GLU A 164 8.81 17.69 9.85
CA GLU A 164 9.77 17.42 8.77
C GLU A 164 9.33 16.26 7.87
N GLY A 165 9.60 16.38 6.56
CA GLY A 165 9.39 15.30 5.58
C GLY A 165 7.92 14.91 5.34
N ILE A 166 6.96 15.77 5.70
CA ILE A 166 5.56 15.59 5.36
C ILE A 166 5.38 15.83 3.85
N THR A 167 5.00 14.78 3.13
CA THR A 167 4.73 14.78 1.68
C THR A 167 3.26 14.43 1.41
N SER A 168 2.75 14.68 0.20
CA SER A 168 1.39 14.23 -0.19
C SER A 168 1.16 12.75 0.13
N ARG A 169 2.17 11.88 -0.08
CA ARG A 169 2.08 10.44 0.23
C ARG A 169 1.85 10.16 1.71
N VAL A 170 2.50 10.91 2.61
CA VAL A 170 2.32 10.76 4.06
C VAL A 170 0.89 11.19 4.46
N LEU A 171 0.42 12.30 3.88
CA LEU A 171 -0.90 12.85 4.15
C LEU A 171 -2.01 11.90 3.65
N ASP A 172 -1.85 11.35 2.44
CA ASP A 172 -2.74 10.34 1.88
C ASP A 172 -2.78 9.07 2.75
N ALA A 173 -1.62 8.59 3.21
CA ALA A 173 -1.54 7.44 4.11
C ALA A 173 -2.25 7.69 5.46
N ALA A 174 -2.13 8.89 6.03
CA ALA A 174 -2.82 9.26 7.26
C ALA A 174 -4.35 9.27 7.08
N LEU A 175 -4.84 9.80 5.95
CA LEU A 175 -6.26 9.76 5.60
C LEU A 175 -6.76 8.33 5.38
N ALA A 176 -5.99 7.50 4.66
CA ALA A 176 -6.32 6.11 4.40
C ALA A 176 -6.40 5.27 5.70
N ALA A 177 -5.53 5.56 6.67
CA ALA A 177 -5.48 4.86 7.95
C ALA A 177 -6.74 5.08 8.82
N ALA A 178 -7.44 6.20 8.66
CA ALA A 178 -8.66 6.49 9.41
C ALA A 178 -9.77 5.46 9.12
N ARG A 179 -10.39 4.89 10.17
CA ARG A 179 -11.38 3.82 10.05
C ARG A 179 -12.83 4.28 10.17
N THR A 180 -13.04 5.51 10.64
CA THR A 180 -14.36 6.12 10.84
C THR A 180 -14.36 7.53 10.28
N LEU A 181 -15.54 8.07 9.94
CA LEU A 181 -15.66 9.44 9.46
C LEU A 181 -15.12 10.45 10.49
N ASN A 182 -15.42 10.25 11.78
CA ASN A 182 -14.89 11.08 12.85
C ASN A 182 -13.35 11.12 12.87
N ASN A 183 -12.70 9.95 12.74
CA ASN A 183 -11.24 9.89 12.70
C ASN A 183 -10.70 10.54 11.41
N LEU A 184 -11.38 10.35 10.28
CA LEU A 184 -10.99 10.97 9.01
C LEU A 184 -11.06 12.51 9.09
N HIS A 185 -12.15 13.06 9.65
CA HIS A 185 -12.29 14.50 9.87
C HIS A 185 -11.25 15.05 10.86
N ALA A 186 -10.93 14.28 11.91
CA ALA A 186 -9.89 14.66 12.86
C ALA A 186 -8.52 14.74 12.19
N VAL A 187 -8.14 13.72 11.42
CA VAL A 187 -6.89 13.74 10.63
C VAL A 187 -6.89 14.90 9.64
N TRP A 188 -7.99 15.12 8.92
CA TRP A 188 -8.11 16.24 7.98
C TRP A 188 -7.92 17.60 8.66
N THR A 189 -8.50 17.78 9.84
CA THR A 189 -8.34 19.00 10.64
C THR A 189 -6.89 19.20 11.06
N GLN A 190 -6.21 18.13 11.48
CA GLN A 190 -4.78 18.16 11.82
C GLN A 190 -3.91 18.49 10.61
N ILE A 191 -4.21 17.93 9.43
CA ILE A 191 -3.49 18.23 8.19
C ILE A 191 -3.61 19.71 7.84
N ARG A 192 -4.82 20.29 7.99
CA ARG A 192 -5.07 21.71 7.70
C ARG A 192 -4.40 22.67 8.70
N SER A 193 -4.07 22.20 9.90
CA SER A 193 -3.37 23.00 10.92
C SER A 193 -1.85 22.85 10.86
N LEU A 194 -1.32 21.98 10.00
CA LEU A 194 0.12 21.87 9.79
C LEU A 194 0.68 23.17 9.21
N PRO A 195 1.85 23.64 9.68
CA PRO A 195 2.55 24.80 9.12
C PRO A 195 3.24 24.42 7.80
N LEU A 196 2.46 24.01 6.80
CA LEU A 196 2.95 23.64 5.48
C LEU A 196 3.31 24.90 4.68
N ALA A 197 4.52 24.95 4.12
CA ALA A 197 4.90 26.05 3.24
C ALA A 197 3.93 26.11 2.03
N PRO A 198 3.37 27.29 1.70
CA PRO A 198 2.36 27.46 0.62
C PRO A 198 2.82 26.96 -0.76
N THR A 199 4.13 26.85 -0.97
CA THR A 199 4.78 26.42 -2.21
C THR A 199 5.67 25.19 -1.97
N SER A 200 5.22 24.23 -1.16
CA SER A 200 5.90 22.95 -1.13
C SER A 200 5.73 22.25 -2.49
N ARG A 201 6.83 22.02 -3.20
CA ARG A 201 6.84 21.19 -4.43
C ARG A 201 6.33 19.76 -4.19
N THR A 202 6.22 19.33 -2.93
CA THR A 202 5.84 17.98 -2.55
C THR A 202 4.38 17.82 -2.13
N ILE A 203 3.60 18.92 -2.06
CA ILE A 203 2.19 18.90 -1.62
C ILE A 203 1.31 19.60 -2.65
N SER A 204 0.40 18.84 -3.25
CA SER A 204 -0.64 19.37 -4.13
C SER A 204 -1.96 19.42 -3.35
N TRP A 205 -2.37 20.62 -2.95
CA TRP A 205 -3.63 20.81 -2.22
C TRP A 205 -4.88 20.29 -2.96
N PRO A 206 -5.02 20.49 -4.29
CA PRO A 206 -6.11 19.87 -5.04
C PRO A 206 -6.06 18.34 -4.99
N SER A 207 -4.88 17.73 -5.15
CA SER A 207 -4.72 16.26 -5.05
C SER A 207 -5.11 15.77 -3.65
N LEU A 208 -4.71 16.50 -2.62
CA LEU A 208 -4.99 16.11 -1.24
C LEU A 208 -6.48 16.28 -0.87
N GLN A 209 -7.16 17.32 -1.39
CA GLN A 209 -8.61 17.45 -1.27
C GLN A 209 -9.35 16.30 -1.98
N THR A 210 -8.85 15.89 -3.14
CA THR A 210 -9.34 14.70 -3.84
C THR A 210 -9.16 13.44 -3.00
N SER A 211 -7.97 13.19 -2.44
CA SER A 211 -7.73 12.06 -1.53
C SER A 211 -8.70 12.06 -0.34
N TYR A 212 -8.91 13.21 0.30
CA TYR A 212 -9.86 13.34 1.40
C TYR A 212 -11.29 12.98 0.96
N ALA A 213 -11.76 13.52 -0.18
CA ALA A 213 -13.08 13.22 -0.73
C ALA A 213 -13.24 11.72 -1.07
N LEU A 214 -12.21 11.10 -1.66
CA LEU A 214 -12.19 9.67 -1.95
C LEU A 214 -12.30 8.82 -0.67
N HIS A 215 -11.63 9.23 0.41
CA HIS A 215 -11.73 8.52 1.69
C HIS A 215 -13.07 8.75 2.42
N ILE A 216 -13.74 9.88 2.22
CA ILE A 216 -15.13 10.09 2.67
C ILE A 216 -16.05 9.11 1.94
N ALA A 217 -15.94 9.02 0.61
CA ALA A 217 -16.73 8.07 -0.19
C ALA A 217 -16.48 6.62 0.22
N ARG A 218 -15.21 6.25 0.45
CA ARG A 218 -14.82 4.92 0.96
C ARG A 218 -15.55 4.58 2.25
N LEU A 219 -15.75 5.55 3.14
CA LEU A 219 -16.43 5.38 4.42
C LEU A 219 -17.97 5.56 4.32
N GLY A 220 -18.52 5.64 3.11
CA GLY A 220 -19.97 5.62 2.85
C GLY A 220 -20.68 6.97 2.94
N ALA A 221 -19.98 8.08 3.21
CA ALA A 221 -20.58 9.42 3.27
C ALA A 221 -20.71 10.06 1.87
N HIS A 222 -21.51 9.44 1.01
CA HIS A 222 -21.67 9.87 -0.39
C HIS A 222 -22.26 11.29 -0.52
N ASP A 223 -23.16 11.70 0.38
CA ASP A 223 -23.73 13.05 0.38
C ASP A 223 -22.69 14.13 0.67
N GLU A 224 -21.76 13.86 1.58
CA GLU A 224 -20.64 14.77 1.85
C GLU A 224 -19.66 14.79 0.67
N THR A 225 -19.39 13.62 0.09
CA THR A 225 -18.54 13.53 -1.10
C THR A 225 -19.11 14.34 -2.27
N ALA A 226 -20.43 14.27 -2.48
CA ALA A 226 -21.12 15.04 -3.52
C ALA A 226 -20.99 16.55 -3.31
N LYS A 227 -20.97 17.03 -2.06
CA LYS A 227 -20.71 18.45 -1.75
C LYS A 227 -19.28 18.87 -2.14
N LEU A 228 -18.29 17.99 -1.93
CA LEU A 228 -16.91 18.23 -2.33
C LEU A 228 -16.73 18.18 -3.86
N ALA A 229 -17.54 17.39 -4.57
CA ALA A 229 -17.59 17.32 -6.04
C ALA A 229 -17.99 18.65 -6.71
N ALA A 230 -18.48 19.64 -5.96
CA ALA A 230 -18.72 20.98 -6.49
C ALA A 230 -17.42 21.63 -6.99
N VAL A 231 -16.26 21.27 -6.44
CA VAL A 231 -14.94 21.70 -6.90
C VAL A 231 -14.53 20.90 -8.14
N ARG A 232 -14.29 21.58 -9.28
CA ARG A 232 -14.04 20.94 -10.58
C ARG A 232 -12.93 19.89 -10.55
N ASP A 233 -11.77 20.23 -9.97
CA ASP A 233 -10.59 19.35 -9.96
C ASP A 233 -10.79 18.10 -9.08
N VAL A 234 -11.67 18.19 -8.07
CA VAL A 234 -12.07 17.04 -7.23
C VAL A 234 -13.05 16.15 -7.99
N ARG A 235 -14.02 16.76 -8.70
CA ARG A 235 -15.11 16.07 -9.41
C ARG A 235 -14.59 14.99 -10.35
N GLU A 236 -13.68 15.32 -11.25
CA GLU A 236 -13.17 14.40 -12.27
C GLU A 236 -12.50 13.15 -11.65
N SER A 237 -11.87 13.32 -10.48
CA SER A 237 -11.17 12.23 -9.80
C SER A 237 -12.08 11.34 -8.95
N ILE A 238 -13.21 11.86 -8.48
CA ILE A 238 -14.18 11.09 -7.65
C ILE A 238 -15.35 10.53 -8.47
N GLU A 239 -15.57 11.01 -9.70
CA GLU A 239 -16.63 10.53 -10.60
C GLU A 239 -16.55 9.02 -10.89
N CYS A 240 -15.35 8.43 -10.84
CA CYS A 240 -15.18 6.98 -10.96
C CYS A 240 -15.64 6.20 -9.73
N PHE A 241 -15.89 6.84 -8.59
CA PHE A 241 -16.40 6.21 -7.38
C PHE A 241 -17.82 6.65 -7.02
N VAL A 242 -18.22 7.86 -7.42
CA VAL A 242 -19.50 8.48 -7.08
C VAL A 242 -20.08 9.17 -8.31
N GLY A 243 -21.33 8.84 -8.66
CA GLY A 243 -22.02 9.47 -9.79
C GLY A 243 -21.76 8.80 -11.15
N GLN A 244 -22.09 9.54 -12.22
CA GLN A 244 -21.90 9.15 -13.61
C GLN A 244 -20.64 9.81 -14.17
N PRO A 245 -19.63 9.05 -14.63
CA PRO A 245 -18.40 9.62 -15.15
C PRO A 245 -18.65 10.34 -16.48
N THR A 246 -18.10 11.54 -16.63
CA THR A 246 -18.34 12.40 -17.81
C THR A 246 -17.15 12.52 -18.75
N SER A 247 -15.93 12.22 -18.29
CA SER A 247 -14.72 12.25 -19.10
C SER A 247 -14.25 10.84 -19.49
N PRO A 248 -13.55 10.67 -20.64
CA PRO A 248 -12.98 9.38 -21.04
C PRO A 248 -12.08 8.76 -19.96
N GLU A 249 -11.29 9.57 -19.26
CA GLU A 249 -10.41 9.12 -18.18
C GLU A 249 -11.20 8.63 -16.96
N ALA A 250 -12.27 9.33 -16.58
CA ALA A 250 -13.15 8.92 -15.49
C ALA A 250 -13.92 7.63 -15.84
N ILE A 251 -14.37 7.49 -17.08
CA ILE A 251 -15.01 6.27 -17.60
C ILE A 251 -14.03 5.10 -17.52
N GLN A 252 -12.80 5.26 -18.00
CA GLN A 252 -11.78 4.22 -17.95
C GLN A 252 -11.47 3.80 -16.50
N ARG A 253 -11.26 4.77 -15.60
CA ARG A 253 -11.04 4.49 -14.17
C ARG A 253 -12.22 3.77 -13.54
N ARG A 254 -13.46 4.13 -13.91
CA ARG A 254 -14.67 3.45 -13.46
C ARG A 254 -14.71 2.00 -13.92
N THR A 255 -14.43 1.73 -15.19
CA THR A 255 -14.37 0.36 -15.74
C THR A 255 -13.34 -0.50 -15.02
N ILE A 256 -12.14 0.04 -14.76
CA ILE A 256 -11.10 -0.66 -13.99
C ILE A 256 -11.58 -0.91 -12.56
N ALA A 257 -12.14 0.10 -11.89
CA ALA A 257 -12.65 -0.02 -10.52
C ALA A 257 -13.74 -1.10 -10.41
N ASP A 258 -14.71 -1.11 -11.34
CA ASP A 258 -15.79 -2.09 -11.35
C ASP A 258 -15.28 -3.51 -11.67
N THR A 259 -14.27 -3.63 -12.54
CA THR A 259 -13.58 -4.91 -12.77
C THR A 259 -12.88 -5.40 -11.50
N LEU A 260 -12.15 -4.54 -10.79
CA LEU A 260 -11.47 -4.88 -9.55
C LEU A 260 -12.45 -5.31 -8.44
N LYS A 261 -13.59 -4.60 -8.31
CA LYS A 261 -14.69 -4.98 -7.40
C LYS A 261 -15.29 -6.33 -7.75
N THR A 262 -15.51 -6.58 -9.04
CA THR A 262 -16.04 -7.87 -9.53
C THR A 262 -15.08 -9.02 -9.22
N ASN A 263 -13.76 -8.75 -9.19
CA ASN A 263 -12.74 -9.71 -8.74
C ASN A 263 -12.60 -9.79 -7.21
N GLY A 264 -13.54 -9.24 -6.45
CA GLY A 264 -13.64 -9.36 -5.00
C GLY A 264 -13.03 -8.21 -4.20
N LEU A 265 -12.38 -7.22 -4.82
CA LEU A 265 -11.79 -6.12 -4.03
C LEU A 265 -12.86 -5.19 -3.45
N ASP A 266 -12.64 -4.71 -2.23
CA ASP A 266 -13.50 -3.68 -1.65
C ASP A 266 -13.09 -2.27 -2.10
N ALA A 267 -13.91 -1.27 -1.73
CA ALA A 267 -13.69 0.11 -2.14
C ALA A 267 -12.32 0.68 -1.70
N GLU A 268 -11.81 0.26 -0.54
CA GLU A 268 -10.51 0.72 -0.04
C GLU A 268 -9.36 0.08 -0.82
N ASP A 269 -9.46 -1.22 -1.15
CA ASP A 269 -8.46 -1.90 -1.98
C ASP A 269 -8.40 -1.31 -3.39
N VAL A 270 -9.57 -1.04 -3.99
CA VAL A 270 -9.69 -0.42 -5.31
C VAL A 270 -9.07 0.97 -5.32
N LEU A 271 -9.40 1.78 -4.30
CA LEU A 271 -8.86 3.13 -4.14
C LEU A 271 -7.33 3.10 -3.98
N TRP A 272 -6.80 2.17 -3.18
CA TRP A 272 -5.36 2.00 -3.06
C TRP A 272 -4.75 1.58 -4.40
N MET A 273 -5.31 0.60 -5.12
CA MET A 273 -4.76 0.15 -6.40
C MET A 273 -4.69 1.24 -7.47
N LEU A 274 -5.68 2.14 -7.48
CA LEU A 274 -5.77 3.27 -8.41
C LEU A 274 -4.98 4.51 -7.96
N SER A 275 -4.51 4.54 -6.70
CA SER A 275 -3.73 5.66 -6.16
C SER A 275 -2.46 5.91 -6.96
N GLU A 276 -2.05 7.19 -7.03
CA GLU A 276 -0.77 7.59 -7.65
C GLU A 276 0.45 6.93 -7.01
N TYR A 277 0.32 6.48 -5.77
CA TYR A 277 1.39 5.85 -4.98
C TYR A 277 1.38 4.33 -5.00
N SER A 278 0.43 3.71 -5.70
CA SER A 278 0.32 2.26 -5.80
C SER A 278 1.24 1.72 -6.88
N PRO A 279 1.97 0.62 -6.61
CA PRO A 279 2.77 -0.03 -7.63
C PRO A 279 1.89 -0.51 -8.81
N TYR A 280 0.63 -0.87 -8.58
CA TYR A 280 -0.24 -1.41 -9.64
C TYR A 280 -0.72 -0.36 -10.65
N ARG A 281 -0.58 0.94 -10.35
CA ARG A 281 -1.17 2.00 -11.16
C ARG A 281 -0.75 1.93 -12.62
N GLU A 282 0.54 1.80 -12.90
CA GLU A 282 1.05 1.77 -14.27
C GLU A 282 0.49 0.58 -15.05
N PHE A 283 0.48 -0.60 -14.43
CA PHE A 283 -0.07 -1.81 -15.03
C PHE A 283 -1.56 -1.66 -15.36
N LEU A 284 -2.35 -1.11 -14.44
CA LEU A 284 -3.79 -0.90 -14.64
C LEU A 284 -4.08 0.13 -15.73
N LEU A 285 -3.30 1.21 -15.80
CA LEU A 285 -3.45 2.25 -16.83
C LEU A 285 -2.98 1.80 -18.22
N VAL A 286 -2.02 0.87 -18.31
CA VAL A 286 -1.59 0.27 -19.58
C VAL A 286 -2.61 -0.75 -20.08
N GLN A 287 -3.10 -1.66 -19.23
CA GLN A 287 -4.10 -2.64 -19.64
C GLN A 287 -5.44 -2.00 -20.03
N GLY A 288 -5.81 -0.89 -19.40
CA GLY A 288 -7.00 -0.13 -19.78
C GLY A 288 -6.91 0.53 -21.18
N LYS A 289 -5.71 0.67 -21.77
CA LYS A 289 -5.52 1.24 -23.11
C LYS A 289 -5.53 0.20 -24.23
N SER A 290 -5.47 -1.09 -23.89
CA SER A 290 -5.35 -2.20 -24.83
C SER A 290 -6.68 -2.87 -25.24
N GLU A 291 -7.83 -2.25 -24.98
CA GLU A 291 -9.07 -2.70 -25.62
C GLU A 291 -9.09 -2.31 -27.11
N PRO A 292 -9.40 -3.25 -28.02
CA PRO A 292 -9.59 -2.94 -29.43
C PRO A 292 -10.88 -2.14 -29.62
N THR A 293 -10.81 -1.09 -30.44
CA THR A 293 -11.95 -0.35 -30.96
C THR A 293 -12.97 -1.33 -31.56
N PRO A 294 -14.27 -1.25 -31.22
CA PRO A 294 -15.30 -2.05 -31.88
C PRO A 294 -15.53 -1.47 -33.28
N ALA A 295 -14.71 -1.88 -34.24
CA ALA A 295 -14.85 -1.51 -35.64
C ALA A 295 -14.46 -2.63 -36.62
N GLU A 296 -14.40 -3.89 -36.18
CA GLU A 296 -14.22 -5.05 -37.08
C GLU A 296 -15.00 -6.28 -36.56
N GLN A 297 -16.34 -6.19 -36.58
CA GLN A 297 -17.24 -7.34 -36.67
C GLN A 297 -18.20 -7.14 -37.84
#